data_AF-A0A1I5XQA3-F1
#
_entry.id   AF-A0A1I5XQA3-F1
#
_cell.length_a   1.000
_cell.length_b   1.000
_cell.length_c   1.000
_cell.angle_alpha   90.00
_cell.angle_beta   90.00
_cell.angle_gamma   90.00
#
_symmetry.space_group_name_H-M   'P 1'
#
loop_
_entity.id
_entity.type
_entity.pdbx_description
1 polymer ?
#
loop_
_entity_poly.entity_id
_entity_poly.type
_entity_poly.pdbx_seq_one_letter_code
_entity_poly.pdbx_strand_id
1 'polypeptide(L)' 'MQIRQLATDLQFPEGPAAMGDGSVPLVEIARGTLTHVRHDGLV' A
#
# COMPACT_ATOMS: atom_id res chain seq x y z
N MET A 1 -12.85 15.55 7.80
CA MET A 1 -11.74 14.73 7.26
C MET A 1 -12.17 14.18 5.92
N GLN A 2 -11.33 14.29 4.89
CA GLN A 2 -11.54 13.59 3.63
C GLN A 2 -10.62 12.37 3.55
N ILE A 3 -11.14 11.24 3.07
CA ILE A 3 -10.41 9.99 2.90
C ILE A 3 -10.40 9.66 1.40
N ARG A 4 -9.23 9.30 0.86
CA ARG A 4 -9.04 8.83 -0.52
C ARG A 4 -8.52 7.39 -0.48
N GLN A 5 -9.13 6.50 -1.25
CA GLN A 5 -8.62 5.14 -1.48
C GLN A 5 -7.45 5.19 -2.47
N LEU A 6 -6.31 4.60 -2.10
CA LEU A 6 -5.10 4.56 -2.95
C LEU A 6 -4.97 3.24 -3.72
N ALA A 7 -5.36 2.12 -3.10
CA ALA A 7 -5.29 0.79 -3.69
C ALA A 7 -6.48 -0.05 -3.23
N THR A 8 -6.77 -1.14 -3.94
CA THR A 8 -7.79 -2.13 -3.61
C THR A 8 -7.31 -3.52 -4.00
N ASP A 9 -8.09 -4.56 -3.70
CA ASP A 9 -7.79 -5.96 -4.03
C ASP A 9 -6.44 -6.50 -3.48
N LEU A 10 -5.96 -5.90 -2.39
CA LEU A 10 -4.77 -6.37 -1.66
C LEU A 10 -5.08 -7.63 -0.85
N GLN A 11 -4.11 -8.54 -0.76
CA GLN A 11 -4.29 -9.85 -0.14
C GLN A 11 -3.75 -9.88 1.29
N PHE A 12 -4.64 -9.62 2.25
CA PHE A 12 -4.35 -9.53 3.68
C PHE A 12 -3.17 -8.56 3.96
N PRO A 13 -3.37 -7.25 3.68
CA PRO A 13 -2.35 -6.22 3.81
C PRO A 13 -2.05 -5.87 5.27
N GLU A 14 -0.76 -5.76 5.62
CA GLU A 14 -0.31 -5.36 6.96
C GLU A 14 0.91 -4.44 6.94
N GLY A 15 1.05 -3.68 8.02
CA GLY A 15 2.25 -2.87 8.32
C GLY A 15 2.60 -1.81 7.26
N PRO A 16 1.66 -0.95 6.81
CA PRO A 16 2.00 0.14 5.91
C PRO A 16 2.99 1.12 6.56
N ALA A 17 4.03 1.51 5.83
CA ALA A 17 5.00 2.52 6.25
C ALA A 17 5.02 3.70 5.27
N ALA A 18 5.13 4.93 5.76
CA ALA A 18 5.26 6.10 4.91
C ALA A 18 6.74 6.32 4.51
N MET A 19 7.00 6.42 3.21
CA MET A 19 8.34 6.68 2.68
C MET A 19 8.52 8.14 2.24
N GLY A 20 9.76 8.61 2.21
CA GLY A 20 10.09 9.98 1.80
C GLY A 20 9.83 10.29 0.32
N ASP A 21 9.70 9.26 -0.52
CA ASP A 21 9.34 9.37 -1.94
C ASP A 21 7.81 9.36 -2.18
N GLY A 22 7.01 9.36 -1.10
CA GLY A 22 5.56 9.33 -1.16
C GLY A 22 4.97 7.94 -1.44
N SER A 23 5.79 6.89 -1.49
CA SER A 23 5.29 5.52 -1.53
C SER A 23 4.87 5.02 -0.14
N VAL A 24 3.97 4.05 -0.14
CA VAL A 24 3.49 3.35 1.05
C VAL A 24 3.72 1.85 0.84
N PRO A 25 4.92 1.32 1.17
CA PRO A 25 5.16 -0.10 1.22
C PRO A 25 4.31 -0.76 2.31
N LEU A 26 3.78 -1.94 1.99
CA LEU A 26 3.04 -2.81 2.91
C LEU A 26 3.27 -4.28 2.54
N VAL A 27 3.11 -5.19 3.49
CA VAL A 27 3.19 -6.63 3.23
C VAL A 27 1.81 -7.16 2.88
N GLU A 28 1.70 -7.90 1.78
CA GLU A 28 0.51 -8.72 1.50
C GLU A 28 0.77 -10.14 2.02
N ILE A 29 0.29 -10.46 3.22
CA ILE A 29 0.61 -11.72 3.92
C ILE A 29 0.14 -12.92 3.11
N ALA A 30 -1.07 -12.86 2.54
CA ALA A 30 -1.61 -13.97 1.76
C ALA A 30 -0.90 -14.11 0.40
N ARG A 31 -0.34 -13.03 -0.16
CA ARG A 31 0.45 -13.06 -1.41
C ARG A 31 1.93 -13.40 -1.19
N GLY A 32 2.44 -13.22 0.02
CA GLY A 32 3.86 -13.43 0.36
C GLY A 32 4.80 -12.40 -0.26
N THR A 33 4.33 -11.16 -0.50
CA THR A 33 5.12 -10.12 -1.17
C THR A 33 5.13 -8.81 -0.38
N LEU A 34 6.17 -7.99 -0.61
CA LEU A 34 6.16 -6.58 -0.29
C LEU A 34 5.59 -5.79 -1.49
N THR A 35 4.63 -4.92 -1.23
CA THR A 35 3.87 -4.17 -2.24
C THR A 35 4.07 -2.68 -2.02
N HIS A 36 4.41 -1.94 -3.07
CA HIS A 36 4.69 -0.50 -2.98
C HIS A 36 3.56 0.31 -3.63
N VAL A 37 2.68 0.89 -2.81
CA VAL A 37 1.60 1.75 -3.31
C VAL A 37 2.16 3.15 -3.54
N ARG A 38 2.08 3.67 -4.76
CA ARG A 38 2.47 5.05 -5.11
C ARG A 38 1.37 6.05 -4.76
N HIS A 39 1.71 7.34 -4.68
CA HIS A 39 0.75 8.40 -4.37
C HIS A 39 -0.42 8.50 -5.37
N ASP A 40 -0.22 8.06 -6.62
CA ASP A 40 -1.22 8.04 -7.68
C ASP A 40 -2.11 6.79 -7.63
N GLY A 41 -1.75 5.80 -6.81
CA GLY A 41 -2.46 4.54 -6.63
C GLY A 41 -1.95 3.40 -7.52
N LEU A 42 -0.85 3.60 -8.25
CA LEU A 42 -0.17 2.51 -8.94
C LEU A 42 0.51 1.59 -7.92
N VAL A 43 0.31 0.28 -8.09
CA VAL A 43 0.76 -0.80 -7.21
C VAL A 43 1.66 -1.76 -7.99
#